data_AF-A0A077RTM1-F1
#
_entry.id   AF-A0A077RTM1-F1
#
_cell.length_a   1.000
_cell.length_b   1.000
_cell.length_c   1.000
_cell.angle_alpha   90.00
_cell.angle_beta   90.00
_cell.angle_gamma   90.00
#
_symmetry.space_group_name_H-M   'P 1'
#
loop_
_entity.id
_entity.type
_entity.pdbx_description
1 polymer ?
#
loop_
_entity_poly.entity_id
_entity_poly.type
_entity_poly.pdbx_seq_one_letter_code
_entity_poly.pdbx_strand_id
1 'polypeptide(L)'
;MEMVSGRKNLDTSRSEESIHLITLLEEKVKNGQLVDLIDKNSIDMQAQEQDVIRMMKLAMWCLQIDCKRRPKMSEVVKVLEGPMDAERNIDHNFVAKNQVNFGIAANATSSAAPLASHLSGPR
;
A
#
# COMPACT_ATOMS: atom_id res chain seq x y z
N MET A 1 4.23 3.56 4.57
CA MET A 1 4.04 2.14 4.93
C MET A 1 5.34 1.39 5.02
N GLU A 2 6.18 1.36 3.98
CA GLU A 2 7.47 0.64 4.04
C GLU A 2 8.36 1.10 5.20
N MET A 3 8.44 2.41 5.44
CA MET A 3 9.14 2.97 6.61
C MET A 3 8.57 2.49 7.94
N VAL A 4 7.23 2.36 8.03
CA VAL A 4 6.55 1.95 9.28
C VAL A 4 6.76 0.48 9.57
N SER A 5 6.73 -0.36 8.53
CA SER A 5 6.80 -1.81 8.67
C SER A 5 8.19 -2.40 8.56
N GLY A 6 9.18 -1.62 8.11
CA GLY A 6 10.51 -2.13 7.76
C GLY A 6 10.49 -3.12 6.60
N ARG A 7 9.39 -3.17 5.83
CA ARG A 7 9.16 -4.18 4.78
C ARG A 7 8.94 -3.52 3.43
N LYS A 8 9.41 -4.19 2.37
CA LYS A 8 9.12 -3.81 0.98
C LYS A 8 7.64 -3.93 0.69
N ASN A 9 7.14 -3.08 -0.22
CA ASN A 9 5.75 -3.13 -0.67
C ASN A 9 5.39 -4.48 -1.30
N LEU A 10 6.31 -5.02 -2.10
CA LEU A 10 6.25 -6.35 -2.70
C LEU A 10 7.42 -7.17 -2.18
N ASP A 11 7.13 -8.25 -1.45
CA ASP A 11 8.13 -9.12 -0.85
C ASP A 11 7.81 -10.59 -1.15
N THR A 12 8.42 -11.10 -2.21
CA THR A 12 8.24 -12.49 -2.69
C THR A 12 8.90 -13.54 -1.80
N SER A 13 9.65 -13.12 -0.76
CA SER A 13 10.24 -14.06 0.21
C SER A 13 9.25 -14.51 1.29
N ARG A 14 8.07 -13.89 1.35
CA ARG A 14 7.02 -14.18 2.36
C ARG A 14 5.88 -15.02 1.76
N SER A 15 4.99 -15.49 2.63
CA SER A 15 3.79 -16.25 2.23
C SER A 15 2.89 -15.42 1.29
N GLU A 16 2.14 -16.10 0.41
CA GLU A 16 1.25 -15.48 -0.59
C GLU A 16 0.32 -14.42 0.01
N GLU A 17 -0.26 -14.71 1.18
CA GLU A 17 -1.16 -13.83 1.94
C GLU A 17 -0.50 -12.49 2.34
N SER A 18 0.82 -12.43 2.31
CA SER A 18 1.60 -11.38 2.94
C SER A 18 2.69 -10.79 2.04
N ILE A 19 2.71 -11.18 0.76
CA ILE A 19 3.60 -10.65 -0.29
C ILE A 19 3.37 -9.15 -0.48
N HIS A 20 2.11 -8.71 -0.50
CA HIS A 20 1.73 -7.32 -0.71
C HIS A 20 1.47 -6.60 0.61
N LEU A 21 2.29 -5.58 0.91
CA LEU A 21 2.19 -4.82 2.14
C LEU A 21 0.84 -4.07 2.27
N ILE A 22 0.30 -3.56 1.16
CA ILE A 22 -0.96 -2.79 1.18
C ILE A 22 -2.16 -3.72 1.41
N THR A 23 -2.14 -4.93 0.84
CA THR A 23 -3.15 -5.95 1.13
C THR A 23 -3.15 -6.32 2.61
N LEU A 24 -1.96 -6.51 3.18
CA LEU A 24 -1.82 -6.79 4.61
C LEU A 24 -2.28 -5.59 5.48
N LEU A 25 -2.01 -4.35 5.05
CA LEU A 25 -2.52 -3.15 5.73
C LEU A 25 -4.05 -3.13 5.76
N GLU A 26 -4.69 -3.40 4.63
CA GLU A 26 -6.16 -3.50 4.53
C GLU A 26 -6.71 -4.56 5.49
N GLU A 27 -6.10 -5.74 5.54
CA GLU A 27 -6.51 -6.81 6.45
C GLU A 27 -6.35 -6.38 7.93
N LYS A 28 -5.18 -5.86 8.28
CA LYS A 28 -4.85 -5.49 9.67
C LYS A 28 -5.67 -4.32 10.18
N VAL A 29 -5.98 -3.32 9.36
CA VAL A 29 -6.87 -2.23 9.79
C VAL A 29 -8.29 -2.73 10.05
N LYS A 30 -8.80 -3.63 9.19
CA LYS A 30 -10.15 -4.21 9.35
C LYS A 30 -10.26 -5.09 10.59
N ASN A 31 -9.16 -5.74 10.98
CA ASN A 31 -9.09 -6.57 12.18
C ASN A 31 -8.68 -5.80 13.46
N GLY A 32 -8.45 -4.49 13.38
CA GLY A 32 -8.01 -3.69 14.54
C GLY A 32 -6.57 -4.00 15.00
N GLN A 33 -5.73 -4.51 14.11
CA GLN A 33 -4.38 -5.03 14.39
C GLN A 33 -3.28 -4.19 13.73
N LEU A 34 -3.46 -2.87 13.63
CA LEU A 34 -2.46 -1.98 13.00
C LEU A 34 -1.08 -2.05 13.65
N VAL A 35 -1.03 -2.26 14.97
CA VAL A 35 0.23 -2.34 15.75
C VAL A 35 1.13 -3.46 15.25
N ASP A 36 0.57 -4.56 14.72
CA ASP A 36 1.33 -5.68 14.16
C ASP A 36 2.18 -5.31 12.94
N LEU A 37 1.88 -4.17 12.31
CA LEU A 37 2.61 -3.66 11.15
C LEU A 37 3.74 -2.72 11.51
N ILE A 38 3.94 -2.39 12.79
CA ILE A 38 5.05 -1.55 13.23
C ILE A 38 6.32 -2.41 13.23
N ASP A 39 7.41 -1.88 12.67
CA ASP A 39 8.70 -2.57 12.63
C ASP A 39 9.13 -3.00 14.03
N LYS A 40 9.27 -4.32 14.22
CA LYS A 40 9.65 -4.93 15.51
C LYS A 40 11.12 -4.70 15.85
N ASN A 41 11.94 -4.35 14.87
CA ASN A 41 13.37 -4.11 15.06
C ASN A 41 13.66 -2.64 15.43
N SER A 42 12.67 -1.76 15.29
CA SER A 42 12.81 -0.33 15.57
C SER A 42 12.28 0.02 16.96
N ILE A 43 13.19 0.14 17.93
CA ILE A 43 12.85 0.46 19.33
C ILE A 43 12.08 1.79 19.41
N ASP A 44 12.52 2.80 18.66
CA ASP A 44 11.89 4.12 18.65
C ASP A 44 10.44 4.06 18.14
N MET A 45 10.18 3.25 17.11
CA MET A 45 8.82 3.08 16.58
C MET A 45 7.91 2.31 17.54
N GLN A 46 8.45 1.35 18.28
CA GLN A 46 7.72 0.64 19.33
C GLN A 46 7.40 1.57 20.50
N ALA A 47 8.34 2.43 20.89
CA ALA A 47 8.15 3.40 21.98
C ALA A 47 7.16 4.51 21.63
N GLN A 48 7.09 4.92 20.36
CA GLN A 48 6.21 5.98 19.86
C GLN A 48 5.00 5.43 19.08
N GLU A 49 4.41 4.33 19.55
CA GLU A 49 3.32 3.61 18.86
C GLU A 49 2.20 4.54 18.38
N GLN A 50 1.73 5.46 19.24
CA GLN A 50 0.62 6.35 18.90
C GLN A 50 0.93 7.27 17.72
N ASP A 51 2.17 7.74 17.62
CA ASP A 51 2.63 8.61 16.54
C ASP A 51 2.78 7.83 15.24
N VAL A 52 3.26 6.59 15.35
CA VAL A 52 3.30 5.65 14.23
C VAL A 52 1.90 5.33 13.72
N ILE A 53 0.94 5.10 14.60
CA ILE A 53 -0.46 4.90 14.22
C ILE A 53 -1.04 6.14 13.53
N ARG A 54 -0.70 7.36 13.98
CA ARG A 54 -1.07 8.60 13.27
C ARG A 54 -0.46 8.65 11.85
N MET A 55 0.80 8.29 11.68
CA MET A 55 1.44 8.18 10.37
C MET A 55 0.78 7.11 9.49
N MET A 56 0.36 5.98 10.05
CA MET A 56 -0.38 4.95 9.31
C MET A 56 -1.76 5.45 8.86
N LYS A 57 -2.47 6.22 9.69
CA LYS A 57 -3.74 6.86 9.30
C LYS A 57 -3.54 7.84 8.13
N LEU A 58 -2.49 8.66 8.18
CA LEU A 58 -2.13 9.52 7.04
C LEU A 58 -1.83 8.70 5.78
N ALA A 59 -1.09 7.59 5.90
CA ALA A 59 -0.82 6.71 4.77
C ALA A 59 -2.12 6.11 4.19
N MET A 60 -3.05 5.68 5.03
CA MET A 60 -4.36 5.16 4.59
C MET A 60 -5.21 6.23 3.88
N TRP A 61 -5.11 7.49 4.29
CA TRP A 61 -5.77 8.59 3.59
C TRP A 61 -5.17 8.82 2.19
N CYS A 62 -3.85 8.70 2.06
CA CYS A 62 -3.17 8.75 0.75
C CYS A 62 -3.52 7.56 -0.17
N LEU A 63 -3.87 6.41 0.40
CA LEU A 63 -4.12 5.15 -0.31
C LEU A 63 -5.58 4.98 -0.77
N GLN A 64 -6.45 5.98 -0.60
CA GLN A 64 -7.85 5.89 -1.06
C GLN A 64 -7.93 5.49 -2.54
N ILE A 65 -8.80 4.54 -2.87
CA ILE A 65 -9.03 4.13 -4.26
C ILE A 65 -9.56 5.30 -5.09
N ASP A 66 -10.55 6.03 -4.57
CA ASP A 66 -11.01 7.27 -5.17
C ASP A 66 -9.95 8.37 -5.06
N CYS A 67 -9.39 8.78 -6.19
CA CYS A 67 -8.37 9.81 -6.27
C CYS A 67 -8.83 11.17 -5.74
N LYS A 68 -10.14 11.46 -5.76
CA LYS A 68 -10.69 12.73 -5.25
C LYS A 68 -10.69 12.79 -3.72
N ARG A 69 -10.62 11.64 -3.04
CA ARG A 69 -10.55 11.55 -1.57
C ARG A 69 -9.12 11.57 -1.04
N ARG A 70 -8.12 11.48 -1.92
CA ARG A 70 -6.71 11.57 -1.52
C ARG A 70 -6.36 13.02 -1.15
N PRO A 71 -5.54 13.24 -0.12
CA PRO A 71 -5.05 14.56 0.21
C PRO A 71 -4.10 15.08 -0.88
N LYS A 72 -4.04 16.40 -1.02
CA LYS A 72 -2.94 17.06 -1.73
C LYS A 72 -1.65 16.89 -0.95
N MET A 73 -0.51 16.91 -1.63
CA MET A 73 0.80 16.80 -0.97
C MET A 73 1.02 17.91 0.07
N SER A 74 0.50 19.12 -0.17
CA SER A 74 0.52 20.21 0.81
C SER A 74 -0.24 19.90 2.10
N GLU A 75 -1.30 19.10 2.04
CA GLU A 75 -2.06 18.67 3.21
C GLU A 75 -1.31 17.56 3.94
N VAL A 76 -0.69 16.62 3.21
CA VAL A 76 0.19 15.59 3.78
C VAL A 76 1.30 16.23 4.62
N VAL A 77 1.98 17.26 4.09
CA VAL A 77 3.02 18.00 4.82
C VAL A 77 2.46 18.67 6.07
N LYS A 78 1.31 19.35 5.98
CA LYS A 78 0.66 19.97 7.15
C LYS A 78 0.28 18.95 8.23
N VAL A 79 -0.06 17.71 7.86
CA VAL A 79 -0.31 16.66 8.85
C VAL A 79 0.99 16.22 9.52
N LEU A 80 2.07 16.08 8.74
CA LEU A 80 3.38 15.69 9.27
C LEU A 80 4.02 16.76 10.16
N GLU A 81 3.80 18.04 9.85
CA GLU A 81 4.30 19.18 10.65
C GLU A 81 3.46 19.43 11.92
N GLY A 82 2.27 18.81 12.02
CA GLY A 82 1.35 18.97 13.16
C GLY A 82 0.27 20.06 13.12
N PRO A 83 0.20 21.05 12.18
CA PRO A 83 -0.90 22.01 12.17
C PRO A 83 -2.25 21.45 11.69
N MET A 84 -2.31 20.20 11.22
CA MET A 84 -3.52 19.59 10.68
C MET A 84 -3.61 18.10 11.07
N ASP A 85 -4.83 17.60 11.27
CA ASP A 85 -5.10 16.17 11.45
C ASP A 85 -5.36 15.47 10.11
N ALA A 86 -5.04 14.17 10.02
CA ALA A 86 -5.47 13.33 8.90
C ALA A 86 -7.00 13.15 8.90
N GLU A 87 -7.57 12.92 7.70
CA GLU A 87 -8.99 12.55 7.55
C GLU A 87 -9.35 11.33 8.41
N ARG A 88 -10.52 11.38 9.03
CA ARG A 88 -11.03 10.32 9.92
C ARG A 88 -12.00 9.39 9.18
N ASN A 89 -12.70 9.89 8.16
CA ASN A 89 -13.57 9.10 7.31
C ASN A 89 -12.76 8.52 6.13
N ILE A 90 -12.00 7.46 6.40
CA ILE A 90 -11.17 6.76 5.42
C ILE A 90 -11.88 5.48 5.02
N ASP A 91 -12.00 5.21 3.71
CA ASP A 91 -12.37 3.88 3.23
C ASP A 91 -11.18 2.92 3.40
N HIS A 92 -11.37 1.82 4.12
CA HIS A 92 -10.33 0.83 4.39
C HIS A 92 -10.18 -0.21 3.27
N ASN A 93 -10.81 -0.01 2.11
CA ASN A 93 -10.50 -0.75 0.89
C ASN A 93 -9.39 -0.01 0.13
N PHE A 94 -8.19 -0.56 0.15
CA PHE A 94 -7.01 0.02 -0.51
C PHE A 94 -6.65 -0.71 -1.80
N VAL A 95 -7.07 -1.97 -1.92
CA VAL A 95 -6.80 -2.80 -3.09
C VAL A 95 -8.10 -3.00 -3.87
N ALA A 96 -8.08 -2.63 -5.16
CA ALA A 96 -9.19 -2.87 -6.05
C ALA A 96 -9.38 -4.38 -6.24
N LYS A 97 -10.42 -4.93 -5.63
CA LYS A 97 -10.85 -6.31 -5.86
C LYS A 97 -11.73 -6.31 -7.10
N ASN A 98 -11.12 -6.39 -8.27
CA ASN A 98 -11.88 -6.75 -9.46
C ASN A 98 -12.41 -8.17 -9.21
N GLN A 99 -13.73 -8.37 -9.25
CA GLN A 99 -14.26 -9.71 -9.53
C GLN A 99 -13.81 -10.03 -10.96
N VAL A 100 -12.61 -10.61 -11.08
CA VAL A 100 -12.18 -11.21 -12.33
C VAL A 100 -13.04 -12.46 -12.43
N ASN A 101 -14.15 -12.38 -13.17
CA ASN A 101 -14.74 -13.58 -13.76
C ASN A 101 -13.67 -14.15 -14.69
N PHE A 102 -12.77 -14.96 -14.14
CA PHE A 102 -11.97 -15.89 -14.92
C PHE A 102 -12.96 -16.88 -15.49
N GLY A 103 -13.60 -16.50 -16.59
CA GLY A 103 -14.20 -17.46 -17.48
C GLY A 103 -13.08 -18.41 -17.86
N ILE A 104 -13.10 -19.60 -17.27
CA ILE A 104 -12.29 -20.73 -17.70
C ILE A 104 -12.83 -21.09 -19.10
N ALA A 105 -12.43 -20.32 -20.10
CA ALA A 105 -12.37 -20.79 -21.47
C ALA A 105 -11.00 -21.46 -21.57
N ALA A 106 -10.98 -22.74 -21.20
CA ALA A 106 -9.89 -23.62 -21.59
C ALA A 106 -9.69 -23.47 -23.09
N ASN A 107 -8.53 -22.95 -23.49
CA ASN A 107 -7.91 -23.14 -24.80
C ASN A 107 -6.44 -22.73 -24.66
N ALA A 108 -5.59 -23.74 -24.48
CA ALA A 108 -4.15 -23.61 -24.56
C ALA A 108 -3.75 -23.16 -25.96
N THR A 109 -3.23 -21.94 -26.07
CA THR A 109 -2.41 -21.53 -27.23
C THR A 109 -1.30 -20.61 -26.74
N SER A 110 -0.08 -21.13 -26.90
CA SER A 110 1.21 -20.48 -26.72
C SER A 110 1.21 -19.02 -27.22
N SER A 111 1.67 -18.09 -26.39
CA SER A 111 1.94 -16.72 -26.80
C SER A 111 3.40 -16.38 -26.49
N ALA A 112 4.16 -16.23 -27.58
CA ALA A 112 5.59 -15.98 -27.65
C ALA A 112 6.02 -14.69 -26.92
N ALA A 113 7.30 -14.65 -26.53
CA ALA A 113 7.95 -13.49 -25.93
C ALA A 113 7.86 -12.25 -26.85
N PRO A 114 7.62 -11.05 -26.30
CA PRO A 114 7.60 -9.84 -27.12
C PRO A 114 9.00 -9.54 -27.65
N LEU A 115 9.07 -9.28 -28.96
CA LEU A 115 10.29 -8.94 -29.67
C LEU A 115 10.74 -7.53 -29.25
N ALA A 116 11.99 -7.40 -28.82
CA ALA A 116 12.56 -6.13 -28.38
C ALA A 116 12.44 -5.08 -29.49
N SER A 117 11.81 -3.95 -29.18
CA SER A 117 11.73 -2.81 -30.08
C SER A 117 13.10 -2.16 -30.22
N HIS A 118 13.59 -2.14 -31.46
CA HIS A 118 14.77 -1.41 -31.90
C HIS A 118 14.60 0.08 -31.62
N LEU A 119 15.35 0.63 -30.65
CA LEU A 119 15.59 2.07 -30.57
C LEU A 119 16.74 2.42 -31.51
N SER A 120 16.39 2.77 -32.75
CA SER A 120 17.21 3.60 -33.64
C SER A 120 16.53 4.98 -33.70
N GLY A 121 17.16 6.12 -33.45
CA GLY A 121 18.59 6.42 -33.45
C GLY A 121 18.84 7.84 -32.88
N PRO A 122 19.88 8.54 -33.36
CA PRO A 122 20.49 9.66 -32.64
C PRO A 122 20.00 11.05 -33.08
N ARG A 123 20.04 12.00 -32.15
CA ARG A 123 20.76 13.28 -32.28
C ARG A 123 20.85 13.99 -30.93
#